data_AF-A0A359ATB2-F1
#
_entry.id   AF-A0A359ATB2-F1
#
_cell.length_a   1.000
_cell.length_b   1.000
_cell.length_c   1.000
_cell.angle_alpha   90.00
_cell.angle_beta   90.00
_cell.angle_gamma   90.00
#
_symmetry.space_group_name_H-M   'P 1'
#
loop_
_entity.id
_entity.type
_entity.pdbx_description
1 polymer ?
#
loop_
_entity_poly.entity_id
_entity_poly.type
_entity_poly.pdbx_seq_one_letter_code
_entity_poly.pdbx_strand_id
1 'polypeptide(L)'
;IGSDLMKVIFKVKEDDPRNPGVIADCTGDNAGDSVGPTADGFETYGVTGVALITFITLAVADPAIQAKLIVWIFGMRFLMDFLSGCSFFINQAISKKLYGNREKFNFEAPLTHLIWIAATLCISSAFFMSHLLLGDMADPTLWWKLAIIISCGTLAAVLIPEFTKIFTSSRSGHVKEIVTASREGGPSLNILSGIVAGNFSAFWTGLLIAALMLVAYFTSMMGLDAVIGPHAGIFAFGLVAFGMLCMGPVTIAVDSYGPVADNAQSIFELSQIEGIEGVHESIEKEFGFKPDFERAKYYLESNDSAGNTFKATAKPVLIGTAVTGATTMIFSIILLLEKVGALHISLTD
;
A
#
# COMPACT_ATOMS: atom_id res chain seq x y z
N ILE A 1 9.73 -15.93 14.40
CA ILE A 1 9.28 -16.38 15.76
C ILE A 1 10.18 -17.45 16.38
N GLY A 2 10.18 -18.69 15.88
CA GLY A 2 10.97 -19.76 16.51
C GLY A 2 12.47 -19.42 16.54
N SER A 3 12.96 -18.88 15.43
CA SER A 3 14.31 -18.32 15.28
C SER A 3 14.59 -17.21 16.32
N ASP A 4 13.73 -16.19 16.42
CA ASP A 4 13.91 -15.06 17.36
C ASP A 4 13.86 -15.45 18.84
N LEU A 5 13.02 -16.43 19.20
CA LEU A 5 12.98 -16.93 20.57
C LEU A 5 14.28 -17.65 20.94
N MET A 6 14.91 -18.34 19.97
CA MET A 6 16.24 -18.93 20.17
C MET A 6 17.31 -17.85 20.40
N LYS A 7 17.23 -16.70 19.71
CA LYS A 7 18.09 -15.52 19.97
C LYS A 7 17.98 -15.08 21.44
N VAL A 8 16.77 -14.99 21.98
CA VAL A 8 16.54 -14.60 23.39
C VAL A 8 17.06 -15.66 24.37
N ILE A 9 16.78 -16.94 24.12
CA ILE A 9 17.13 -18.04 25.03
C ILE A 9 18.64 -18.31 25.03
N PHE A 10 19.25 -18.42 23.84
CA PHE A 10 20.66 -18.76 23.69
C PHE A 10 21.59 -17.55 23.67
N LYS A 11 21.03 -16.32 23.69
CA LYS A 11 21.79 -15.06 23.67
C LYS A 11 22.77 -14.98 22.49
N VAL A 12 22.35 -15.49 21.34
CA VAL A 12 23.08 -15.39 20.07
C VAL A 12 22.67 -14.12 19.33
N LYS A 13 23.39 -13.77 18.27
CA LYS A 13 22.98 -12.67 17.38
C LYS A 13 21.68 -13.04 16.65
N GLU A 14 20.99 -12.03 16.15
CA GLU A 14 19.94 -12.21 15.13
C GLU A 14 20.56 -12.77 13.86
N ASP A 15 19.85 -13.67 13.17
CA ASP A 15 20.31 -14.34 11.96
C ASP A 15 21.66 -15.07 12.07
N ASP A 16 21.98 -15.54 13.28
CA ASP A 16 23.20 -16.31 13.53
C ASP A 16 23.20 -17.63 12.74
N PRO A 17 24.28 -17.97 12.00
CA PRO A 17 24.33 -19.18 11.17
C PRO A 17 24.23 -20.49 11.97
N ARG A 18 24.42 -20.45 13.28
CA ARG A 18 24.23 -21.60 14.18
C ARG A 18 22.76 -21.87 14.49
N ASN A 19 21.88 -20.91 14.25
CA ASN A 19 20.45 -21.07 14.46
C ASN A 19 19.82 -21.73 13.22
N PRO A 20 19.31 -22.97 13.34
CA PRO A 20 18.76 -23.71 12.19
C PRO A 20 17.47 -23.08 11.64
N GLY A 21 16.84 -22.16 12.38
CA GLY A 21 15.62 -21.47 11.97
C GLY A 21 15.84 -20.35 10.94
N VAL A 22 17.07 -19.83 10.80
CA VAL A 22 17.32 -18.59 10.03
C VAL A 22 17.04 -18.78 8.53
N ILE A 23 17.42 -19.91 7.95
CA ILE A 23 17.12 -20.18 6.52
C ILE A 23 15.61 -20.26 6.27
N ALA A 24 14.85 -20.78 7.24
CA ALA A 24 13.40 -20.83 7.15
C ALA A 24 12.76 -19.44 7.33
N ASP A 25 13.35 -18.58 8.16
CA ASP A 25 12.97 -17.16 8.30
C ASP A 25 13.13 -16.44 6.96
N CYS A 26 14.34 -16.42 6.39
CA CYS A 26 14.64 -15.75 5.13
C CYS A 26 13.77 -16.27 3.97
N THR A 27 13.55 -17.58 3.93
CA THR A 27 12.64 -18.19 2.94
C THR A 27 11.19 -17.74 3.17
N GLY A 28 10.78 -17.63 4.43
CA GLY A 28 9.49 -17.11 4.86
C GLY A 28 9.26 -15.66 4.46
N ASP A 29 10.27 -14.79 4.56
CA ASP A 29 10.15 -13.38 4.15
C ASP A 29 9.90 -13.25 2.64
N ASN A 30 10.55 -14.10 1.84
CA ASN A 30 10.32 -14.14 0.40
C ASN A 30 8.94 -14.72 0.06
N ALA A 31 8.61 -15.89 0.62
CA ALA A 31 7.37 -16.59 0.28
C ALA A 31 6.11 -15.90 0.85
N GLY A 32 6.18 -15.49 2.11
CA GLY A 32 5.08 -14.89 2.84
C GLY A 32 4.99 -13.40 2.61
N ASP A 33 6.08 -12.66 2.82
CA ASP A 33 6.02 -11.20 2.88
C ASP A 33 6.34 -10.49 1.56
N SER A 34 6.86 -11.19 0.54
CA SER A 34 7.02 -10.64 -0.81
C SER A 34 5.99 -11.21 -1.79
N VAL A 35 5.95 -12.54 -1.98
CA VAL A 35 5.04 -13.17 -2.95
C VAL A 35 3.57 -13.02 -2.54
N GLY A 36 3.26 -13.21 -1.25
CA GLY A 36 1.90 -13.12 -0.71
C GLY A 36 1.22 -11.77 -0.99
N PRO A 37 1.73 -10.65 -0.48
CA PRO A 37 1.12 -9.34 -0.71
C PRO A 37 1.05 -8.93 -2.18
N THR A 38 2.00 -9.39 -3.00
CA THR A 38 1.95 -9.17 -4.46
C THR A 38 0.76 -9.92 -5.09
N ALA A 39 0.50 -11.16 -4.67
CA ALA A 39 -0.65 -11.94 -5.13
C ALA A 39 -1.97 -11.33 -4.62
N ASP A 40 -2.05 -10.92 -3.35
CA ASP A 40 -3.20 -10.23 -2.77
C ASP A 40 -3.50 -8.93 -3.51
N GLY A 41 -2.45 -8.15 -3.83
CA GLY A 41 -2.53 -6.95 -4.65
C GLY A 41 -3.10 -7.24 -6.03
N PHE A 42 -2.59 -8.27 -6.71
CA PHE A 42 -3.07 -8.69 -8.04
C PHE A 42 -4.55 -9.12 -8.02
N GLU A 43 -4.97 -9.92 -7.04
CA GLU A 43 -6.37 -10.32 -6.89
C GLU A 43 -7.26 -9.09 -6.69
N THR A 44 -6.89 -8.21 -5.75
CA THR A 44 -7.67 -7.00 -5.44
C THR A 44 -7.78 -6.09 -6.67
N TYR A 45 -6.72 -6.01 -7.48
CA TYR A 45 -6.72 -5.32 -8.77
C TYR A 45 -7.78 -5.85 -9.74
N GLY A 46 -7.86 -7.17 -9.89
CA GLY A 46 -8.82 -7.84 -10.75
C GLY A 46 -10.25 -7.69 -10.23
N VAL A 47 -10.48 -7.99 -8.94
CA VAL A 47 -11.80 -7.98 -8.31
C VAL A 47 -12.43 -6.59 -8.37
N THR A 48 -11.67 -5.52 -8.07
CA THR A 48 -12.19 -4.15 -8.13
C THR A 48 -12.58 -3.73 -9.55
N GLY A 49 -11.76 -4.06 -10.55
CA GLY A 49 -12.07 -3.78 -11.96
C GLY A 49 -13.30 -4.54 -12.45
N VAL A 50 -13.35 -5.86 -12.19
CA VAL A 50 -14.49 -6.71 -12.57
C VAL A 50 -15.77 -6.27 -11.87
N ALA A 51 -15.71 -5.91 -10.58
CA ALA A 51 -16.86 -5.41 -9.84
C ALA A 51 -17.44 -4.14 -10.47
N LEU A 52 -16.59 -3.17 -10.83
CA LEU A 52 -17.05 -1.93 -11.47
C LEU A 52 -17.63 -2.15 -12.86
N ILE A 53 -16.99 -2.98 -13.69
CA ILE A 53 -17.51 -3.31 -15.03
C ILE A 53 -18.87 -4.01 -14.90
N THR A 54 -18.97 -5.00 -14.01
CA THR A 54 -20.24 -5.71 -13.74
C THR A 54 -21.30 -4.73 -13.27
N PHE A 55 -20.97 -3.84 -12.34
CA PHE A 55 -21.88 -2.81 -11.86
C PHE A 55 -22.37 -1.90 -13.00
N ILE A 56 -21.47 -1.40 -13.86
CA ILE A 56 -21.83 -0.57 -15.02
C ILE A 56 -22.81 -1.32 -15.93
N THR A 57 -22.56 -2.60 -16.24
CA THR A 57 -23.42 -3.39 -17.13
C THR A 57 -24.80 -3.70 -16.55
N LEU A 58 -24.95 -3.67 -15.23
CA LEU A 58 -26.21 -3.96 -14.54
C LEU A 58 -27.01 -2.70 -14.23
N ALA A 59 -26.34 -1.61 -13.84
CA ALA A 59 -26.97 -0.40 -13.33
C ALA A 59 -27.27 0.64 -14.42
N VAL A 60 -26.43 0.74 -15.47
CA VAL A 60 -26.61 1.71 -16.55
C VAL A 60 -27.49 1.10 -17.64
N ALA A 61 -28.57 1.77 -18.06
CA ALA A 61 -29.50 1.23 -19.03
C ALA A 61 -29.04 1.38 -20.50
N ASP A 62 -28.39 2.49 -20.84
CA ASP A 62 -27.96 2.81 -22.21
C ASP A 62 -26.64 2.09 -22.56
N PRO A 63 -26.63 1.18 -23.57
CA PRO A 63 -25.41 0.48 -23.99
C PRO A 63 -24.28 1.39 -24.47
N ALA A 64 -24.59 2.56 -25.04
CA ALA A 64 -23.56 3.50 -25.50
C ALA A 64 -22.83 4.12 -24.29
N ILE A 65 -23.57 4.46 -23.23
CA ILE A 65 -22.99 4.97 -21.98
C ILE A 65 -22.20 3.86 -21.27
N GLN A 66 -22.72 2.63 -21.23
CA GLN A 66 -21.99 1.49 -20.67
C GLN A 66 -20.62 1.32 -21.32
N ALA A 67 -20.58 1.24 -22.66
CA ALA A 67 -19.34 1.06 -23.41
C ALA A 67 -18.33 2.17 -23.10
N LYS A 68 -18.81 3.42 -23.04
CA LYS A 68 -17.98 4.59 -22.77
C LYS A 68 -17.39 4.59 -21.35
N LEU A 69 -18.20 4.24 -20.34
CA LEU A 69 -17.73 4.11 -18.95
C LEU A 69 -16.73 2.95 -18.79
N ILE A 70 -16.94 1.83 -19.48
CA ILE A 70 -16.00 0.69 -19.46
C ILE A 70 -14.67 1.09 -20.09
N VAL A 71 -14.69 1.75 -21.26
CA VAL A 71 -13.48 2.28 -21.91
C VAL A 71 -12.78 3.29 -21.00
N TRP A 72 -13.53 4.12 -20.28
CA TRP A 72 -12.99 5.06 -19.31
C TRP A 72 -12.29 4.36 -18.14
N ILE A 73 -12.87 3.33 -17.53
CA ILE A 73 -12.23 2.55 -16.46
C ILE A 73 -10.90 1.94 -16.95
N PHE A 74 -10.88 1.29 -18.12
CA PHE A 74 -9.65 0.70 -18.66
C PHE A 74 -8.60 1.74 -19.03
N GLY A 75 -9.00 2.81 -19.74
CA GLY A 75 -8.10 3.89 -20.14
C GLY A 75 -7.49 4.61 -18.94
N MET A 76 -8.31 4.83 -17.90
CA MET A 76 -7.84 5.40 -16.64
C MET A 76 -6.87 4.48 -15.93
N ARG A 77 -7.19 3.18 -15.79
CA ARG A 77 -6.31 2.20 -15.14
C ARG A 77 -4.94 2.15 -15.81
N PHE A 78 -4.94 2.03 -17.14
CA PHE A 78 -3.70 1.99 -17.92
C PHE A 78 -2.83 3.24 -17.68
N LEU A 79 -3.41 4.44 -17.77
CA LEU A 79 -2.62 5.67 -17.62
C LEU A 79 -2.11 5.83 -16.18
N MET A 80 -2.92 5.49 -15.17
CA MET A 80 -2.53 5.58 -13.77
C MET A 80 -1.41 4.60 -13.43
N ASP A 81 -1.51 3.34 -13.86
CA ASP A 81 -0.45 2.35 -13.65
C ASP A 81 0.85 2.75 -14.39
N PHE A 82 0.73 3.27 -15.62
CA PHE A 82 1.87 3.78 -16.37
C PHE A 82 2.56 4.95 -15.65
N LEU A 83 1.80 5.94 -15.20
CA LEU A 83 2.35 7.11 -14.48
C LEU A 83 2.86 6.76 -13.09
N SER A 84 2.24 5.79 -12.41
CA SER A 84 2.76 5.18 -11.19
C SER A 84 4.13 4.55 -11.46
N GLY A 85 4.30 3.82 -12.57
CA GLY A 85 5.61 3.34 -13.04
C GLY A 85 6.61 4.47 -13.33
N CYS A 86 6.19 5.53 -14.03
CA CYS A 86 7.04 6.70 -14.28
C CYS A 86 7.51 7.40 -13.00
N SER A 87 6.70 7.36 -11.93
CA SER A 87 7.03 7.98 -10.65
C SER A 87 8.32 7.44 -10.04
N PHE A 88 8.68 6.17 -10.29
CA PHE A 88 9.95 5.58 -9.84
C PHE A 88 11.16 6.30 -10.42
N PHE A 89 11.16 6.57 -11.73
CA PHE A 89 12.27 7.25 -12.39
C PHE A 89 12.39 8.70 -11.92
N ILE A 90 11.25 9.38 -11.74
CA ILE A 90 11.20 10.75 -11.20
C ILE A 90 11.76 10.75 -9.77
N ASN A 91 11.27 9.85 -8.92
CA ASN A 91 11.72 9.73 -7.53
C ASN A 91 13.19 9.35 -7.44
N GLN A 92 13.69 8.48 -8.31
CA GLN A 92 15.11 8.11 -8.38
C GLN A 92 15.98 9.30 -8.74
N ALA A 93 15.59 10.11 -9.73
CA ALA A 93 16.33 11.31 -10.10
C ALA A 93 16.38 12.34 -8.96
N ILE A 94 15.24 12.56 -8.28
CA ILE A 94 15.13 13.45 -7.12
C ILE A 94 15.98 12.93 -5.96
N SER A 95 15.81 11.66 -5.61
CA SER A 95 16.51 11.02 -4.49
C SER A 95 18.02 11.00 -4.69
N LYS A 96 18.50 10.71 -5.91
CA LYS A 96 19.93 10.78 -6.23
C LYS A 96 20.48 12.19 -6.07
N LYS A 97 19.73 13.22 -6.45
CA LYS A 97 20.14 14.62 -6.30
C LYS A 97 20.16 15.07 -4.83
N LEU A 98 19.19 14.67 -4.02
CA LEU A 98 19.10 15.07 -2.61
C LEU A 98 20.07 14.29 -1.71
N TYR A 99 20.17 12.98 -1.93
CA TYR A 99 20.81 12.05 -0.99
C TYR A 99 22.07 11.37 -1.52
N GLY A 100 22.37 11.47 -2.82
CA GLY A 100 23.51 10.76 -3.42
C GLY A 100 24.89 11.09 -2.83
N ASN A 101 25.03 12.28 -2.24
CA ASN A 101 26.26 12.72 -1.57
C ASN A 101 26.13 12.75 -0.03
N ARG A 102 25.04 12.21 0.53
CA ARG A 102 24.77 12.23 1.96
C ARG A 102 25.12 10.88 2.57
N GLU A 103 26.05 10.87 3.52
CA GLU A 103 26.43 9.65 4.24
C GLU A 103 25.35 9.15 5.21
N LYS A 104 24.46 10.03 5.69
CA LYS A 104 23.34 9.66 6.54
C LYS A 104 22.10 10.42 6.12
N PHE A 105 21.01 9.70 5.87
CA PHE A 105 19.70 10.26 5.59
C PHE A 105 18.61 9.30 6.10
N ASN A 106 17.35 9.77 6.07
CA ASN A 106 16.22 8.94 6.45
C ASN A 106 15.78 8.08 5.25
N PHE A 107 15.95 6.76 5.31
CA PHE A 107 15.52 5.83 4.25
C PHE A 107 14.00 5.82 4.04
N GLU A 108 13.21 6.26 5.03
CA GLU A 108 11.76 6.43 4.86
C GLU A 108 11.39 7.59 3.93
N ALA A 109 12.27 8.59 3.76
CA ALA A 109 11.94 9.80 3.01
C ALA A 109 11.82 9.54 1.49
N PRO A 110 12.76 8.84 0.82
CA PRO A 110 12.59 8.46 -0.59
C PRO A 110 11.33 7.64 -0.88
N LEU A 111 10.95 6.74 0.02
CA LEU A 111 9.75 5.91 -0.11
C LEU A 111 8.48 6.76 0.06
N THR A 112 8.48 7.67 1.04
CA THR A 112 7.40 8.65 1.22
C THR A 112 7.25 9.53 -0.03
N HIS A 113 8.36 10.09 -0.54
CA HIS A 113 8.33 10.93 -1.74
C HIS A 113 7.80 10.17 -2.96
N LEU A 114 8.16 8.90 -3.13
CA LEU A 114 7.64 8.06 -4.20
C LEU A 114 6.10 7.99 -4.16
N ILE A 115 5.52 7.71 -3.00
CA ILE A 115 4.06 7.63 -2.81
C ILE A 115 3.40 8.97 -3.18
N TRP A 116 3.94 10.10 -2.69
CA TRP A 116 3.39 11.43 -2.98
C TRP A 116 3.51 11.83 -4.46
N ILE A 117 4.63 11.51 -5.12
CA ILE A 117 4.82 11.77 -6.55
C ILE A 117 3.84 10.93 -7.36
N ALA A 118 3.74 9.63 -7.07
CA ALA A 118 2.82 8.72 -7.74
C ALA A 118 1.37 9.20 -7.61
N ALA A 119 0.95 9.58 -6.41
CA ALA A 119 -0.40 10.09 -6.15
C ALA A 119 -0.70 11.37 -6.92
N THR A 120 0.25 12.31 -6.95
CA THR A 120 0.09 13.57 -7.67
C THR A 120 -0.13 13.33 -9.16
N LEU A 121 0.67 12.44 -9.75
CA LEU A 121 0.54 12.06 -11.16
C LEU A 121 -0.79 11.32 -11.42
N CYS A 122 -1.15 10.38 -10.53
CA CYS A 122 -2.39 9.62 -10.61
C CYS A 122 -3.63 10.52 -10.52
N ILE A 123 -3.70 11.43 -9.55
CA ILE A 123 -4.82 12.39 -9.41
C ILE A 123 -4.91 13.27 -10.65
N SER A 124 -3.78 13.82 -11.12
CA SER A 124 -3.77 14.64 -12.34
C SER A 124 -4.26 13.87 -13.56
N SER A 125 -3.88 12.59 -13.67
CA SER A 125 -4.34 11.70 -14.74
C SER A 125 -5.83 11.34 -14.62
N ALA A 126 -6.37 11.23 -13.41
CA ALA A 126 -7.79 10.98 -13.17
C ALA A 126 -8.65 12.12 -13.73
N PHE A 127 -8.27 13.38 -13.47
CA PHE A 127 -8.95 14.54 -14.04
C PHE A 127 -8.76 14.61 -15.55
N PHE A 128 -7.55 14.41 -16.05
CA PHE A 128 -7.26 14.44 -17.49
C PHE A 128 -8.04 13.39 -18.28
N MET A 129 -7.99 12.12 -17.87
CA MET A 129 -8.69 11.03 -18.58
C MET A 129 -10.20 11.10 -18.44
N SER A 130 -10.70 11.54 -17.27
CA SER A 130 -12.14 11.76 -17.13
C SER A 130 -12.61 12.86 -18.07
N HIS A 131 -11.88 13.98 -18.16
CA HIS A 131 -12.23 15.04 -19.10
C HIS A 131 -12.15 14.57 -20.56
N LEU A 132 -11.07 13.87 -20.94
CA LEU A 132 -10.84 13.39 -22.29
C LEU A 132 -11.91 12.40 -22.76
N LEU A 133 -12.33 11.47 -21.90
CA LEU A 133 -13.22 10.38 -22.29
C LEU A 133 -14.69 10.60 -21.93
N LEU A 134 -14.99 11.48 -20.97
CA LEU A 134 -16.36 11.73 -20.49
C LEU A 134 -16.80 13.19 -20.60
N GLY A 135 -15.96 14.09 -21.11
CA GLY A 135 -16.28 15.53 -21.20
C GLY A 135 -17.39 15.89 -22.19
N ASP A 136 -17.63 15.03 -23.18
CA ASP A 136 -18.69 15.14 -24.21
C ASP A 136 -19.99 14.41 -23.81
N MET A 137 -20.11 13.95 -22.56
CA MET A 137 -21.34 13.37 -22.03
C MET A 137 -22.46 14.41 -21.92
N ALA A 138 -23.72 13.95 -21.92
CA ALA A 138 -24.89 14.83 -21.83
C ALA A 138 -24.89 15.70 -20.55
N ASP A 139 -24.39 15.16 -19.44
CA ASP A 139 -24.02 15.97 -18.27
C ASP A 139 -22.54 16.37 -18.36
N PRO A 140 -22.22 17.64 -18.67
CA PRO A 140 -20.85 18.13 -18.79
C PRO A 140 -20.12 18.19 -17.43
N THR A 141 -20.83 17.93 -16.32
CA THR A 141 -20.27 17.90 -14.98
C THR A 141 -19.91 16.50 -14.48
N LEU A 142 -20.29 15.45 -15.23
CA LEU A 142 -20.06 14.06 -14.83
C LEU A 142 -18.57 13.72 -14.64
N TRP A 143 -17.73 14.17 -15.58
CA TRP A 143 -16.32 13.79 -15.62
C TRP A 143 -15.56 14.20 -14.35
N TRP A 144 -15.79 15.42 -13.85
CA TRP A 144 -15.05 15.91 -12.67
C TRP A 144 -15.58 15.29 -11.38
N LYS A 145 -16.89 14.97 -11.30
CA LYS A 145 -17.46 14.24 -10.15
C LYS A 145 -16.80 12.88 -9.98
N LEU A 146 -16.71 12.13 -11.08
CA LEU A 146 -16.04 10.82 -11.10
C LEU A 146 -14.54 10.94 -10.80
N ALA A 147 -13.87 11.96 -11.35
CA ALA A 147 -12.47 12.22 -11.04
C ALA A 147 -12.24 12.54 -9.55
N ILE A 148 -13.12 13.32 -8.90
CA ILE A 148 -13.05 13.60 -7.46
C ILE A 148 -13.20 12.32 -6.65
N ILE A 149 -14.18 11.47 -6.97
CA ILE A 149 -14.41 10.21 -6.24
C ILE A 149 -13.17 9.31 -6.31
N ILE A 150 -12.59 9.13 -7.50
CA ILE A 150 -11.36 8.35 -7.67
C ILE A 150 -10.17 8.99 -6.95
N SER A 151 -10.11 10.32 -6.96
CA SER A 151 -9.08 11.07 -6.24
C SER A 151 -9.20 10.90 -4.72
N CYS A 152 -10.40 10.76 -4.15
CA CYS A 152 -10.58 10.41 -2.74
C CYS A 152 -9.94 9.05 -2.42
N GLY A 153 -10.11 8.06 -3.30
CA GLY A 153 -9.44 6.76 -3.17
C GLY A 153 -7.92 6.87 -3.30
N THR A 154 -7.44 7.60 -4.31
CA THR A 154 -5.99 7.80 -4.53
C THR A 154 -5.36 8.54 -3.35
N LEU A 155 -6.06 9.52 -2.78
CA LEU A 155 -5.64 10.25 -1.60
C LEU A 155 -5.64 9.35 -0.35
N ALA A 156 -6.59 8.42 -0.23
CA ALA A 156 -6.56 7.42 0.83
C ALA A 156 -5.28 6.57 0.77
N ALA A 157 -4.83 6.19 -0.42
CA ALA A 157 -3.59 5.45 -0.63
C ALA A 157 -2.31 6.24 -0.26
N VAL A 158 -2.41 7.54 -0.01
CA VAL A 158 -1.32 8.38 0.54
C VAL A 158 -1.48 8.60 2.04
N LEU A 159 -2.69 9.01 2.45
CA LEU A 159 -2.96 9.43 3.81
C LEU A 159 -2.96 8.24 4.78
N ILE A 160 -3.44 7.07 4.35
CA ILE A 160 -3.38 5.85 5.16
C ILE A 160 -1.92 5.54 5.53
N PRO A 161 -0.97 5.46 4.58
CA PRO A 161 0.44 5.31 4.92
C PRO A 161 1.00 6.37 5.88
N GLU A 162 0.68 7.65 5.68
CA GLU A 162 1.13 8.71 6.59
C GLU A 162 0.59 8.52 8.01
N PHE A 163 -0.69 8.17 8.14
CA PHE A 163 -1.31 7.89 9.43
C PHE A 163 -0.71 6.65 10.09
N THR A 164 -0.48 5.57 9.35
CA THR A 164 0.14 4.36 9.87
C THR A 164 1.58 4.61 10.30
N LYS A 165 2.35 5.42 9.57
CA LYS A 165 3.74 5.78 9.90
C LYS A 165 3.85 6.49 11.24
N ILE A 166 2.84 7.28 11.64
CA ILE A 166 2.78 7.92 12.97
C ILE A 166 2.83 6.88 14.09
N PHE A 167 2.40 5.64 13.88
CA PHE A 167 2.39 4.58 14.90
C PHE A 167 3.50 3.53 14.72
N THR A 168 4.13 3.46 13.55
CA THR A 168 5.00 2.34 13.17
C THR A 168 6.45 2.73 12.88
N SER A 169 6.72 3.99 12.51
CA SER A 169 8.10 4.46 12.27
C SER A 169 8.94 4.35 13.55
N SER A 170 10.20 3.93 13.43
CA SER A 170 11.16 3.93 14.54
C SER A 170 11.41 5.32 15.13
N ARG A 171 11.04 6.38 14.42
CA ARG A 171 11.15 7.78 14.88
C ARG A 171 9.88 8.29 15.55
N SER A 172 8.79 7.54 15.50
CA SER A 172 7.49 7.87 16.10
C SER A 172 7.57 8.07 17.62
N GLY A 173 6.72 8.95 18.15
CA GLY A 173 6.47 9.06 19.58
C GLY A 173 5.87 7.78 20.19
N HIS A 174 4.95 7.13 19.48
CA HIS A 174 4.30 5.90 19.95
C HIS A 174 5.27 4.71 20.03
N VAL A 175 6.16 4.55 19.03
CA VAL A 175 7.19 3.50 19.10
C VAL A 175 8.17 3.76 20.24
N LYS A 176 8.55 5.03 20.48
CA LYS A 176 9.40 5.40 21.64
C LYS A 176 8.73 5.13 22.97
N GLU A 177 7.41 5.32 23.06
CA GLU A 177 6.62 4.97 24.24
C GLU A 177 6.67 3.46 24.50
N ILE A 178 6.47 2.63 23.46
CA ILE A 178 6.57 1.16 23.55
C ILE A 178 7.97 0.72 24.02
N VAL A 179 9.03 1.35 23.50
CA VAL A 179 10.42 1.09 23.94
C VAL A 179 10.62 1.49 25.40
N THR A 180 10.06 2.62 25.82
CA THR A 180 10.14 3.08 27.22
C THR A 180 9.39 2.13 28.14
N ALA A 181 8.17 1.74 27.77
CA ALA A 181 7.36 0.73 28.45
C ALA A 181 8.11 -0.60 28.60
N SER A 182 8.83 -1.04 27.56
CA SER A 182 9.66 -2.24 27.60
C SER A 182 10.78 -2.15 28.64
N ARG A 183 11.42 -0.97 28.78
CA ARG A 183 12.51 -0.74 29.73
C ARG A 183 12.03 -0.66 31.18
N GLU A 184 10.91 -0.01 31.42
CA GLU A 184 10.38 0.23 32.76
C GLU A 184 9.55 -0.95 33.30
N GLY A 185 8.79 -1.63 32.44
CA GLY A 185 7.81 -2.64 32.84
C GLY A 185 7.99 -4.02 32.19
N GLY A 186 9.02 -4.20 31.37
CA GLY A 186 9.32 -5.48 30.72
C GLY A 186 8.28 -5.90 29.67
N PRO A 187 8.23 -7.22 29.33
CA PRO A 187 7.43 -7.72 28.21
C PRO A 187 5.92 -7.49 28.33
N SER A 188 5.36 -7.50 29.54
CA SER A 188 3.92 -7.28 29.74
C SER A 188 3.51 -5.85 29.39
N LEU A 189 4.29 -4.85 29.83
CA LEU A 189 4.02 -3.45 29.54
C LEU A 189 4.32 -3.12 28.06
N ASN A 190 5.33 -3.78 27.47
CA ASN A 190 5.58 -3.72 26.02
C ASN A 190 4.35 -4.14 25.21
N ILE A 191 3.80 -5.32 25.51
CA ILE A 191 2.61 -5.85 24.81
C ILE A 191 1.41 -4.92 25.01
N LEU A 192 1.16 -4.46 26.24
CA LEU A 192 0.05 -3.56 26.54
C LEU A 192 0.17 -2.24 25.76
N SER A 193 1.35 -1.60 25.78
CA SER A 193 1.60 -0.36 25.04
C SER A 193 1.43 -0.56 23.53
N GLY A 194 1.93 -1.68 22.99
CA GLY A 194 1.75 -2.03 21.58
C GLY A 194 0.28 -2.20 21.18
N ILE A 195 -0.52 -2.92 21.98
CA ILE A 195 -1.97 -3.08 21.73
C ILE A 195 -2.68 -1.73 21.75
N VAL A 196 -2.35 -0.87 22.71
CA VAL A 196 -2.94 0.48 22.82
C VAL A 196 -2.60 1.30 21.57
N ALA A 197 -1.33 1.35 21.17
CA ALA A 197 -0.91 2.06 19.96
C ALA A 197 -1.61 1.53 18.70
N GLY A 198 -1.76 0.21 18.58
CA GLY A 198 -2.51 -0.42 17.49
C GLY A 198 -3.99 0.00 17.44
N ASN A 199 -4.67 0.00 18.59
CA ASN A 199 -6.07 0.42 18.68
C ASN A 199 -6.25 1.91 18.32
N PHE A 200 -5.36 2.78 18.80
CA PHE A 200 -5.36 4.19 18.41
C PHE A 200 -5.13 4.37 16.91
N SER A 201 -4.18 3.63 16.34
CA SER A 201 -3.90 3.65 14.89
C SER A 201 -5.14 3.26 14.07
N ALA A 202 -5.83 2.19 14.47
CA ALA A 202 -7.05 1.73 13.81
C ALA A 202 -8.18 2.78 13.87
N PHE A 203 -8.37 3.42 15.03
CA PHE A 203 -9.38 4.47 15.19
C PHE A 203 -9.16 5.64 14.23
N TRP A 204 -7.94 6.19 14.19
CA TRP A 204 -7.63 7.34 13.33
C TRP A 204 -7.67 6.99 11.85
N THR A 205 -7.19 5.80 11.49
CA THR A 205 -7.24 5.30 10.10
C THR A 205 -8.69 5.09 9.65
N GLY A 206 -9.54 4.51 10.51
CA GLY A 206 -10.96 4.34 10.25
C GLY A 206 -11.69 5.67 10.05
N LEU A 207 -11.41 6.67 10.89
CA LEU A 207 -11.98 8.02 10.76
C LEU A 207 -11.56 8.70 9.46
N LEU A 208 -10.30 8.55 9.05
CA LEU A 208 -9.78 9.06 7.78
C LEU A 208 -10.53 8.43 6.59
N ILE A 209 -10.65 7.10 6.57
CA ILE A 209 -11.35 6.38 5.50
C ILE A 209 -12.82 6.82 5.44
N ALA A 210 -13.49 6.92 6.59
CA ALA A 210 -14.88 7.39 6.68
C ALA A 210 -15.03 8.83 6.12
N ALA A 211 -14.09 9.73 6.44
CA ALA A 211 -14.13 11.10 5.92
C ALA A 211 -13.96 11.15 4.39
N LEU A 212 -13.04 10.37 3.82
CA LEU A 212 -12.84 10.30 2.37
C LEU A 212 -14.04 9.68 1.65
N MET A 213 -14.62 8.61 2.23
CA MET A 213 -15.85 8.01 1.72
C MET A 213 -17.04 8.96 1.81
N LEU A 214 -17.12 9.81 2.83
CA LEU A 214 -18.16 10.83 2.96
C LEU A 214 -18.08 11.88 1.85
N VAL A 215 -16.87 12.31 1.46
CA VAL A 215 -16.67 13.22 0.32
C VAL A 215 -17.12 12.56 -0.98
N ALA A 216 -16.75 11.29 -1.20
CA ALA A 216 -17.20 10.54 -2.37
C ALA A 216 -18.73 10.36 -2.40
N TYR A 217 -19.34 10.09 -1.23
CA TYR A 217 -20.78 9.97 -1.07
C TYR A 217 -21.51 11.28 -1.41
N PHE A 218 -21.09 12.41 -0.85
CA PHE A 218 -21.71 13.70 -1.19
C PHE A 218 -21.52 14.06 -2.66
N THR A 219 -20.36 13.75 -3.25
CA THR A 219 -20.12 13.94 -4.68
C THR A 219 -21.06 13.08 -5.54
N SER A 220 -21.36 11.85 -5.10
CA SER A 220 -22.31 10.97 -5.79
C SER A 220 -23.75 11.51 -5.77
N MET A 221 -24.13 12.27 -4.75
CA MET A 221 -25.46 12.88 -4.63
C MET A 221 -25.63 14.12 -5.53
N MET A 222 -24.56 14.56 -6.21
CA MET A 222 -24.60 15.71 -7.12
C MET A 222 -25.08 15.31 -8.53
N GLY A 223 -26.13 14.49 -8.64
CA GLY A 223 -26.75 14.12 -9.92
C GLY A 223 -26.12 12.92 -10.64
N LEU A 224 -25.29 12.12 -9.95
CA LEU A 224 -24.72 10.89 -10.55
C LEU A 224 -25.79 9.81 -10.78
N ASP A 225 -26.88 9.87 -10.00
CA ASP A 225 -28.07 9.03 -10.10
C ASP A 225 -28.75 9.11 -11.48
N ALA A 226 -28.68 10.27 -12.14
CA ALA A 226 -29.23 10.44 -13.49
C ALA A 226 -28.53 9.57 -14.55
N VAL A 227 -27.27 9.17 -14.32
CA VAL A 227 -26.46 8.39 -15.27
C VAL A 227 -26.29 6.95 -14.80
N ILE A 228 -26.02 6.75 -13.52
CA ILE A 228 -25.70 5.44 -12.92
C ILE A 228 -26.94 4.76 -12.33
N GLY A 229 -28.05 5.48 -12.19
CA GLY A 229 -29.28 4.99 -11.58
C GLY A 229 -29.29 5.11 -10.05
N PRO A 230 -30.26 4.49 -9.37
CA PRO A 230 -30.51 4.68 -7.93
C PRO A 230 -29.36 4.24 -7.03
N HIS A 231 -28.40 3.48 -7.55
CA HIS A 231 -27.27 2.92 -6.80
C HIS A 231 -25.96 3.70 -6.98
N ALA A 232 -26.03 4.96 -7.41
CA ALA A 232 -24.87 5.83 -7.65
C ALA A 232 -23.90 5.91 -6.45
N GLY A 233 -24.41 5.86 -5.20
CA GLY A 233 -23.57 5.86 -4.00
C GLY A 233 -22.69 4.61 -3.87
N ILE A 234 -23.20 3.44 -4.24
CA ILE A 234 -22.44 2.17 -4.23
C ILE A 234 -21.39 2.17 -5.34
N PHE A 235 -21.73 2.73 -6.51
CA PHE A 235 -20.77 2.91 -7.58
C PHE A 235 -19.62 3.83 -7.16
N ALA A 236 -19.94 4.96 -6.51
CA ALA A 236 -18.93 5.87 -5.98
C ALA A 236 -18.04 5.19 -4.93
N PHE A 237 -18.62 4.37 -4.06
CA PHE A 237 -17.87 3.55 -3.11
C PHE A 237 -16.88 2.59 -3.81
N GLY A 238 -17.31 1.91 -4.88
CA GLY A 238 -16.42 1.08 -5.70
C GLY A 238 -15.32 1.87 -6.41
N LEU A 239 -15.62 3.09 -6.85
CA LEU A 239 -14.63 3.99 -7.46
C LEU A 239 -13.59 4.50 -6.46
N VAL A 240 -13.95 4.65 -5.17
CA VAL A 240 -12.95 4.91 -4.12
C VAL A 240 -11.99 3.73 -3.99
N ALA A 241 -12.51 2.49 -3.96
CA ALA A 241 -11.67 1.28 -3.97
C ALA A 241 -10.73 1.26 -5.19
N PHE A 242 -11.27 1.52 -6.38
CA PHE A 242 -10.48 1.61 -7.60
C PHE A 242 -9.38 2.67 -7.48
N GLY A 243 -9.73 3.85 -6.96
CA GLY A 243 -8.82 4.95 -6.63
C GLY A 243 -7.66 4.54 -5.71
N MET A 244 -7.93 3.75 -4.68
CA MET A 244 -6.92 3.29 -3.73
C MET A 244 -5.84 2.43 -4.38
N LEU A 245 -6.18 1.71 -5.47
CA LEU A 245 -5.24 0.89 -6.22
C LEU A 245 -4.66 1.62 -7.43
N CYS A 246 -4.90 2.91 -7.64
CA CYS A 246 -4.36 3.58 -8.83
C CYS A 246 -2.83 3.70 -8.84
N MET A 247 -2.19 3.51 -7.68
CA MET A 247 -0.74 3.53 -7.52
C MET A 247 -0.18 2.15 -7.20
N GLY A 248 -0.91 1.07 -7.50
CA GLY A 248 -0.53 -0.26 -7.00
C GLY A 248 0.87 -0.74 -7.34
N PRO A 249 1.48 -0.45 -8.52
CA PRO A 249 2.90 -0.74 -8.73
C PRO A 249 3.80 -0.13 -7.64
N VAL A 250 3.51 1.11 -7.23
CA VAL A 250 4.23 1.78 -6.14
C VAL A 250 3.90 1.17 -4.79
N THR A 251 2.62 0.90 -4.49
CA THR A 251 2.21 0.28 -3.21
C THR A 251 2.87 -1.07 -3.02
N ILE A 252 2.87 -1.94 -4.04
CA ILE A 252 3.50 -3.27 -4.00
C ILE A 252 5.02 -3.16 -3.88
N ALA A 253 5.65 -2.23 -4.62
CA ALA A 253 7.10 -2.07 -4.55
C ALA A 253 7.57 -1.57 -3.18
N VAL A 254 6.80 -0.68 -2.55
CA VAL A 254 7.09 -0.15 -1.23
C VAL A 254 6.87 -1.21 -0.14
N ASP A 255 5.88 -2.08 -0.29
CA ASP A 255 5.69 -3.25 0.59
C ASP A 255 6.84 -4.26 0.44
N SER A 256 7.19 -4.58 -0.80
CA SER A 256 8.29 -5.51 -1.16
C SER A 256 9.67 -4.99 -0.77
N TYR A 257 9.81 -3.68 -0.51
CA TYR A 257 11.06 -3.08 -0.03
C TYR A 257 11.50 -3.70 1.30
N GLY A 258 10.56 -3.99 2.20
CA GLY A 258 10.86 -4.54 3.52
C GLY A 258 11.55 -5.90 3.47
N PRO A 259 10.90 -6.93 2.89
CA PRO A 259 11.49 -8.27 2.79
C PRO A 259 12.83 -8.32 2.06
N VAL A 260 13.04 -7.42 1.08
CA VAL A 260 14.32 -7.32 0.37
C VAL A 260 15.41 -6.75 1.28
N ALA A 261 15.10 -5.72 2.08
CA ALA A 261 16.03 -5.16 3.04
C ALA A 261 16.36 -6.14 4.18
N ASP A 262 15.34 -6.86 4.67
CA ASP A 262 15.45 -7.87 5.73
C ASP A 262 16.38 -9.02 5.29
N ASN A 263 16.09 -9.63 4.14
CA ASN A 263 16.95 -10.68 3.58
C ASN A 263 18.38 -10.19 3.30
N ALA A 264 18.57 -8.94 2.88
CA ALA A 264 19.92 -8.40 2.69
C ALA A 264 20.70 -8.35 4.01
N GLN A 265 20.04 -8.02 5.12
CA GLN A 265 20.61 -8.06 6.46
C GLN A 265 20.92 -9.50 6.88
N SER A 266 19.99 -10.43 6.71
CA SER A 266 20.23 -11.84 7.06
C SER A 266 21.36 -12.45 6.25
N ILE A 267 21.46 -12.16 4.95
CA ILE A 267 22.58 -12.62 4.10
C ILE A 267 23.91 -12.08 4.62
N PHE A 268 23.95 -10.81 5.04
CA PHE A 268 25.15 -10.20 5.62
C PHE A 268 25.57 -10.94 6.90
N GLU A 269 24.66 -11.17 7.84
CA GLU A 269 24.96 -11.89 9.09
C GLU A 269 25.34 -13.36 8.81
N LEU A 270 24.60 -14.08 7.96
CA LEU A 270 24.86 -15.47 7.60
C LEU A 270 26.22 -15.66 6.90
N SER A 271 26.66 -14.67 6.12
CA SER A 271 27.94 -14.75 5.41
C SER A 271 29.14 -14.79 6.34
N GLN A 272 29.00 -14.31 7.58
CA GLN A 272 30.09 -14.13 8.55
C GLN A 272 31.29 -13.38 7.95
N ILE A 273 31.04 -12.50 6.97
CA ILE A 273 32.08 -11.87 6.15
C ILE A 273 33.10 -11.11 7.00
N GLU A 274 32.66 -10.54 8.14
CA GLU A 274 33.52 -9.84 9.11
C GLU A 274 34.57 -10.75 9.76
N GLY A 275 34.30 -12.04 9.88
CA GLY A 275 35.18 -13.03 10.50
C GLY A 275 36.19 -13.67 9.54
N ILE A 276 36.13 -13.35 8.24
CA ILE A 276 37.01 -13.94 7.23
C ILE A 276 38.36 -13.21 7.23
N GLU A 277 39.45 -13.94 7.49
CA GLU A 277 40.81 -13.39 7.46
C GLU A 277 41.17 -12.89 6.05
N GLY A 278 41.73 -11.68 5.95
CA GLY A 278 42.15 -11.08 4.68
C GLY A 278 41.01 -10.57 3.78
N VAL A 279 39.77 -10.52 4.29
CA VAL A 279 38.60 -10.14 3.50
C VAL A 279 38.63 -8.69 3.03
N HIS A 280 39.22 -7.79 3.83
CA HIS A 280 39.31 -6.37 3.49
C HIS A 280 40.19 -6.18 2.24
N GLU A 281 41.36 -6.83 2.23
CA GLU A 281 42.29 -6.81 1.11
C GLU A 281 41.71 -7.51 -0.12
N SER A 282 40.98 -8.62 0.08
CA SER A 282 40.32 -9.35 -1.01
C SER A 282 39.27 -8.48 -1.70
N ILE A 283 38.39 -7.83 -0.93
CA ILE A 283 37.34 -6.96 -1.47
C ILE A 283 37.96 -5.74 -2.17
N GLU A 284 38.98 -5.12 -1.57
CA GLU A 284 39.65 -3.97 -2.16
C GLU A 284 40.34 -4.33 -3.48
N LYS A 285 40.95 -5.52 -3.56
CA LYS A 285 41.59 -6.02 -4.78
C LYS A 285 40.58 -6.38 -5.88
N GLU A 286 39.45 -6.99 -5.52
CA GLU A 286 38.47 -7.49 -6.49
C GLU A 286 37.49 -6.41 -6.97
N PHE A 287 37.01 -5.57 -6.06
CA PHE A 287 35.95 -4.59 -6.33
C PHE A 287 36.44 -3.13 -6.36
N GLY A 288 37.70 -2.87 -5.98
CA GLY A 288 38.31 -1.55 -6.08
C GLY A 288 37.78 -0.51 -5.08
N PHE A 289 37.14 -0.94 -3.99
CA PHE A 289 36.72 -0.07 -2.90
C PHE A 289 37.11 -0.66 -1.54
N LYS A 290 37.40 0.22 -0.58
CA LYS A 290 37.67 -0.19 0.80
C LYS A 290 36.35 -0.52 1.52
N PRO A 291 36.15 -1.76 2.00
CA PRO A 291 34.93 -2.12 2.70
C PRO A 291 34.84 -1.41 4.07
N ASP A 292 33.61 -1.08 4.45
CA ASP A 292 33.25 -0.50 5.75
C ASP A 292 32.05 -1.29 6.30
N PHE A 293 32.35 -2.32 7.10
CA PHE A 293 31.35 -3.27 7.60
C PHE A 293 30.43 -2.66 8.67
N GLU A 294 30.95 -1.78 9.52
CA GLU A 294 30.14 -1.03 10.50
C GLU A 294 29.09 -0.17 9.80
N ARG A 295 29.49 0.54 8.74
CA ARG A 295 28.55 1.35 7.96
C ARG A 295 27.58 0.48 7.16
N ALA A 296 28.03 -0.63 6.59
CA ALA A 296 27.17 -1.57 5.89
C ALA A 296 26.07 -2.10 6.82
N LYS A 297 26.44 -2.56 8.01
CA LYS A 297 25.50 -3.03 9.04
C LYS A 297 24.51 -1.94 9.46
N TYR A 298 25.00 -0.74 9.75
CA TYR A 298 24.13 0.40 10.06
C TYR A 298 23.11 0.69 8.96
N TYR A 299 23.51 0.61 7.69
CA TYR A 299 22.58 0.80 6.57
C TYR A 299 21.60 -0.35 6.42
N LEU A 300 22.02 -1.60 6.60
CA LEU A 300 21.12 -2.76 6.55
C LEU A 300 20.03 -2.63 7.63
N GLU A 301 20.42 -2.42 8.89
CA GLU A 301 19.49 -2.23 10.02
C GLU A 301 18.56 -1.02 9.83
N SER A 302 19.09 0.09 9.30
CA SER A 302 18.29 1.29 9.04
C SER A 302 17.31 1.09 7.89
N ASN A 303 17.66 0.28 6.89
CA ASN A 303 16.79 -0.05 5.76
C ASN A 303 15.72 -1.04 6.14
N ASP A 304 16.06 -2.07 6.91
CA ASP A 304 15.06 -2.99 7.46
C ASP A 304 14.07 -2.24 8.37
N SER A 305 14.54 -1.35 9.25
CA SER A 305 13.65 -0.51 10.06
C SER A 305 12.67 0.34 9.22
N ALA A 306 13.15 0.92 8.12
CA ALA A 306 12.29 1.63 7.18
C ALA A 306 11.32 0.65 6.47
N GLY A 307 11.83 -0.51 6.04
CA GLY A 307 11.08 -1.59 5.45
C GLY A 307 9.89 -2.05 6.31
N ASN A 308 10.12 -2.28 7.59
CA ASN A 308 9.09 -2.62 8.57
C ASN A 308 7.98 -1.56 8.66
N THR A 309 8.36 -0.28 8.60
CA THR A 309 7.38 0.82 8.56
C THR A 309 6.53 0.75 7.30
N PHE A 310 7.14 0.58 6.12
CA PHE A 310 6.44 0.59 4.85
C PHE A 310 5.64 -0.68 4.55
N LYS A 311 6.08 -1.81 5.06
CA LYS A 311 5.29 -3.05 5.12
C LYS A 311 4.01 -2.85 5.93
N ALA A 312 4.10 -2.13 7.06
CA ALA A 312 2.94 -1.79 7.85
C ALA A 312 2.03 -0.76 7.15
N THR A 313 2.57 0.18 6.36
CA THR A 313 1.77 1.20 5.68
C THR A 313 1.01 0.70 4.45
N ALA A 314 1.55 -0.28 3.73
CA ALA A 314 0.91 -0.83 2.52
C ALA A 314 -0.29 -1.74 2.84
N LYS A 315 -0.20 -2.55 3.90
CA LYS A 315 -1.23 -3.53 4.27
C LYS A 315 -2.64 -2.92 4.47
N PRO A 316 -2.82 -1.82 5.23
CA PRO A 316 -4.14 -1.21 5.40
C PRO A 316 -4.73 -0.67 4.10
N VAL A 317 -3.91 -0.25 3.12
CA VAL A 317 -4.39 0.18 1.79
C VAL A 317 -4.96 -1.02 1.03
N LEU A 318 -4.25 -2.15 1.03
CA LEU A 318 -4.72 -3.39 0.40
C LEU A 318 -5.98 -3.93 1.06
N ILE A 319 -6.00 -4.01 2.40
CA ILE A 319 -7.17 -4.45 3.18
C ILE A 319 -8.37 -3.53 2.94
N GLY A 320 -8.17 -2.21 3.05
CA GLY A 320 -9.23 -1.23 2.84
C GLY A 320 -9.82 -1.31 1.44
N THR A 321 -8.97 -1.57 0.44
CA THR A 321 -9.45 -1.77 -0.94
C THR A 321 -10.18 -3.08 -1.10
N ALA A 322 -9.68 -4.19 -0.55
CA ALA A 322 -10.31 -5.50 -0.63
C ALA A 322 -11.71 -5.49 -0.01
N VAL A 323 -11.87 -4.91 1.20
CA VAL A 323 -13.18 -4.77 1.87
C VAL A 323 -14.14 -3.93 1.03
N THR A 324 -13.65 -2.80 0.50
CA THR A 324 -14.47 -1.89 -0.31
C THR A 324 -14.88 -2.54 -1.63
N GLY A 325 -13.94 -3.18 -2.33
CA GLY A 325 -14.17 -3.90 -3.58
C GLY A 325 -15.10 -5.10 -3.44
N ALA A 326 -14.91 -5.92 -2.39
CA ALA A 326 -15.78 -7.04 -2.08
C ALA A 326 -17.22 -6.57 -1.80
N THR A 327 -17.39 -5.47 -1.08
CA THR A 327 -18.71 -4.89 -0.82
C THR A 327 -19.38 -4.42 -2.12
N THR A 328 -18.65 -3.75 -3.02
CA THR A 328 -19.18 -3.39 -4.35
C THR A 328 -19.59 -4.62 -5.17
N MET A 329 -18.83 -5.72 -5.05
CA MET A 329 -19.16 -6.99 -5.71
C MET A 329 -20.44 -7.61 -5.14
N ILE A 330 -20.61 -7.61 -3.81
CA ILE A 330 -21.84 -8.08 -3.14
C ILE A 330 -23.05 -7.29 -3.66
N PHE A 331 -22.96 -5.97 -3.75
CA PHE A 331 -24.05 -5.16 -4.29
C PHE A 331 -24.30 -5.44 -5.78
N SER A 332 -23.24 -5.68 -6.56
CA SER A 332 -23.40 -6.08 -7.97
C SER A 332 -24.17 -7.40 -8.10
N ILE A 333 -23.93 -8.35 -7.18
CA ILE A 333 -24.68 -9.60 -7.09
C ILE A 333 -26.15 -9.34 -6.71
N ILE A 334 -26.41 -8.44 -5.76
CA ILE A 334 -27.78 -8.04 -5.38
C ILE A 334 -28.52 -7.48 -6.60
N LEU A 335 -27.91 -6.58 -7.36
CA LEU A 335 -28.49 -6.02 -8.59
C LEU A 335 -28.75 -7.09 -9.65
N LEU A 336 -27.84 -8.06 -9.78
CA LEU A 336 -28.03 -9.19 -10.69
C LEU A 336 -29.25 -10.02 -10.28
N LEU A 337 -29.36 -10.36 -8.99
CA LEU A 337 -30.47 -11.14 -8.44
C LEU A 337 -31.82 -10.43 -8.61
N GLU A 338 -31.85 -9.10 -8.41
CA GLU A 338 -33.04 -8.28 -8.65
C GLU A 338 -33.44 -8.32 -10.13
N LYS A 339 -32.47 -8.14 -11.04
CA LYS A 339 -32.70 -8.17 -12.49
C LYS A 339 -33.24 -9.51 -12.99
N VAL A 340 -32.84 -10.63 -12.39
CA VAL A 340 -33.36 -11.97 -12.74
C VAL A 340 -34.59 -12.39 -11.93
N GLY A 341 -35.12 -11.51 -11.07
CA GLY A 341 -36.29 -11.78 -10.24
C GLY A 341 -36.07 -12.83 -9.14
N ALA A 342 -34.81 -13.13 -8.80
CA ALA A 342 -34.42 -14.11 -7.79
C ALA A 342 -34.10 -13.49 -6.42
N LEU A 343 -34.20 -12.16 -6.28
CA LEU A 343 -34.01 -11.47 -5.01
C LEU A 343 -35.25 -11.66 -4.11
N HIS A 344 -35.30 -12.77 -3.37
CA HIS A 344 -36.28 -13.00 -2.29
C HIS A 344 -35.76 -12.55 -0.91
N ILE A 345 -34.92 -11.52 -0.87
CA ILE A 345 -34.35 -10.99 0.37
C ILE A 345 -35.14 -9.73 0.76
N SER A 346 -36.03 -9.87 1.74
CA SER A 346 -36.55 -8.74 2.53
C SER A 346 -35.43 -8.33 3.49
N LEU A 347 -34.86 -7.14 3.32
CA LEU A 347 -33.90 -6.56 4.29
C LEU A 347 -34.62 -5.95 5.51
N THR A 348 -35.90 -6.28 5.71
CA THR A 348 -36.81 -5.67 6.69
C THR A 348 -37.49 -6.67 7.63
N ASP A 349 -37.10 -7.95 7.62
CA ASP A 349 -37.57 -8.92 8.61
C ASP A 349 -36.42 -9.45 9.48
#